data_AF-A0A9Q0NDU5-F1
#
_entry.id   AF-A0A9Q0NDU5-F1
#
_cell.length_a   1.000
_cell.length_b   1.000
_cell.length_c   1.000
_cell.angle_alpha   90.00
_cell.angle_beta   90.00
_cell.angle_gamma   90.00
#
_symmetry.space_group_name_H-M   'P 1'
#
loop_
_entity.id
_entity.type
_entity.pdbx_description
1 polymer ?
#
loop_
_entity_poly.entity_id
_entity_poly.type
_entity_poly.pdbx_seq_one_letter_code
_entity_poly.pdbx_strand_id
1 'polypeptide(L)'
;MGKRKADDELERFVWKRNILYDIQLLNEIEQFNPYASRNQKPVWDEIAEHLMDHPMAMKVSARSCRERAAELLKNHRQNERSSLQTSGVGNERETLLQQLLTNVSKLEEARPSITVKSLFATNDRAEAESIRNSVLIADSESDKELNTSTEEKSSDDFDFGPENKKRRKNPKSELVTYLEAENKAEMSFRKDELDFRKEELAVKKQEIEVQRLKVEADAQQNKAIIELLAKVVNPEPKK
;
A
#
# COMPACT_ATOMS: atom_id res chain seq x y z
N MET A 1 -32.22 -39.55 10.11
CA MET A 1 -32.26 -38.64 8.94
C MET A 1 -31.20 -37.57 9.17
N GLY A 2 -30.23 -37.24 8.33
CA GLY A 2 -29.85 -37.75 7.02
C GLY A 2 -28.33 -37.59 6.86
N LYS A 3 -27.72 -38.71 6.45
CA LYS A 3 -26.59 -38.89 5.54
C LYS A 3 -25.62 -37.71 5.30
N ARG A 4 -24.35 -38.01 5.61
CA ARG A 4 -23.10 -37.67 4.89
C ARG A 4 -22.60 -36.22 4.92
N LYS A 5 -21.63 -35.96 5.80
CA LYS A 5 -20.51 -35.01 5.56
C LYS A 5 -19.18 -35.77 5.43
N ALA A 6 -19.23 -36.92 4.77
CA ALA A 6 -18.09 -37.57 4.16
C ALA A 6 -18.38 -37.52 2.66
N ASP A 7 -17.39 -37.18 1.85
CA ASP A 7 -17.46 -36.94 0.40
C ASP A 7 -17.66 -35.46 0.02
N ASP A 8 -16.66 -34.63 0.34
CA ASP A 8 -16.10 -33.67 -0.61
C ASP A 8 -14.86 -33.02 0.04
N GLU A 9 -13.80 -33.82 0.21
CA GLU A 9 -12.47 -33.28 -0.04
C GLU A 9 -12.39 -32.99 -1.55
N LEU A 10 -13.17 -32.03 -2.02
CA LEU A 10 -12.95 -31.36 -3.28
C LEU A 10 -11.52 -30.86 -3.18
N GLU A 11 -10.61 -31.51 -3.91
CA GLU A 11 -9.26 -31.01 -4.16
C GLU A 11 -9.38 -29.52 -4.42
N ARG A 12 -9.06 -28.71 -3.41
CA ARG A 12 -9.27 -27.27 -3.48
C ARG A 12 -8.38 -26.80 -4.60
N PHE A 13 -8.97 -26.12 -5.59
CA PHE A 13 -8.19 -25.60 -6.69
C PHE A 13 -7.13 -24.65 -6.13
N VAL A 14 -5.87 -24.97 -6.41
CA VAL A 14 -4.75 -24.12 -6.10
C VAL A 14 -4.38 -23.37 -7.37
N TRP A 15 -4.33 -22.05 -7.29
CA TRP A 15 -3.81 -21.20 -8.35
C TRP A 15 -2.34 -21.55 -8.60
N LYS A 16 -2.10 -22.43 -9.57
CA LYS A 16 -0.75 -22.76 -10.04
C LYS A 16 -0.16 -21.52 -10.71
N ARG A 17 1.17 -21.47 -10.84
CA ARG A 17 1.87 -20.44 -11.64
C ARG A 17 1.62 -20.65 -13.14
N ASN A 18 0.37 -20.58 -13.56
CA ASN A 18 -0.07 -20.68 -14.93
C ASN A 18 -0.85 -19.42 -15.30
N ILE A 19 -0.22 -18.63 -16.17
CA ILE A 19 -0.73 -17.35 -16.66
C ILE A 19 -2.12 -17.52 -17.31
N LEU A 20 -2.45 -18.67 -17.87
CA LEU A 20 -3.75 -18.90 -18.51
C LEU A 20 -4.92 -18.84 -17.52
N TYR A 21 -4.74 -19.33 -16.28
CA TYR A 21 -5.77 -19.22 -15.25
C TYR A 21 -5.98 -17.77 -14.82
N ASP A 22 -4.89 -17.01 -14.73
CA ASP A 22 -4.93 -15.59 -14.37
C ASP A 22 -5.58 -14.76 -15.49
N ILE A 23 -5.24 -15.04 -16.76
CA ILE A 23 -5.89 -14.43 -17.93
C ILE A 23 -7.39 -14.71 -17.91
N GLN A 24 -7.80 -15.96 -17.70
CA GLN A 24 -9.23 -16.30 -17.69
C GLN A 24 -9.96 -15.59 -16.55
N LEU A 25 -9.41 -15.61 -15.34
CA LEU A 25 -9.98 -14.88 -14.20
C LEU A 25 -10.16 -13.39 -14.52
N LEU A 26 -9.14 -12.75 -15.09
CA LEU A 26 -9.19 -11.31 -15.39
C LEU A 26 -10.16 -10.98 -16.54
N ASN A 27 -10.30 -11.86 -17.54
CA ASN A 27 -11.33 -11.73 -18.58
C ASN A 27 -12.74 -11.72 -17.98
N GLU A 28 -13.05 -12.68 -17.08
CA GLU A 28 -14.36 -12.70 -16.42
C GLU A 28 -14.56 -11.44 -15.55
N ILE A 29 -13.52 -10.98 -14.86
CA ILE A 29 -13.59 -9.74 -14.07
C ILE A 29 -13.85 -8.51 -14.96
N GLU A 30 -13.22 -8.44 -16.13
CA GLU A 30 -13.45 -7.34 -17.08
C GLU A 30 -14.87 -7.37 -17.66
N GLN A 31 -15.41 -8.56 -17.93
CA GLN A 31 -16.75 -8.76 -18.47
C GLN A 31 -17.87 -8.46 -17.45
N PHE A 32 -17.78 -9.04 -16.26
CA PHE A 32 -18.82 -8.91 -15.23
C PHE A 32 -18.65 -7.68 -14.34
N ASN A 33 -17.44 -7.11 -14.30
CA ASN A 33 -17.06 -5.93 -13.53
C ASN A 33 -17.61 -5.92 -12.09
N PRO A 34 -16.99 -6.68 -11.16
CA PRO A 34 -17.40 -6.73 -9.76
C PRO A 34 -17.20 -5.38 -9.04
N TYR A 35 -16.52 -4.41 -9.64
CA TYR A 35 -16.26 -3.09 -9.07
C TYR A 35 -17.35 -2.06 -9.40
N ALA A 36 -18.23 -2.34 -10.37
CA ALA A 36 -19.30 -1.43 -10.79
C ALA A 36 -20.33 -1.17 -9.67
N SER A 37 -20.59 -2.17 -8.82
CA SER A 37 -21.60 -2.09 -7.78
C SER A 37 -20.99 -2.08 -6.38
N ARG A 38 -21.75 -1.54 -5.41
CA ARG A 38 -21.35 -1.55 -3.99
C ARG A 38 -21.36 -2.97 -3.42
N ASN A 39 -22.32 -3.79 -3.84
CA ASN A 39 -22.45 -5.18 -3.42
C ASN A 39 -21.79 -6.10 -4.46
N GLN A 40 -20.51 -6.37 -4.26
CA GLN A 40 -19.71 -7.15 -5.21
C GLN A 40 -19.94 -8.66 -5.08
N LYS A 41 -20.50 -9.12 -3.95
CA LYS A 41 -20.64 -10.54 -3.63
C LYS A 41 -21.34 -11.35 -4.73
N PRO A 42 -22.54 -10.99 -5.21
CA PRO A 42 -23.22 -11.78 -6.24
C PRO A 42 -22.42 -11.87 -7.55
N VAL A 43 -21.72 -10.78 -7.92
CA VAL A 43 -20.89 -10.77 -9.13
C VAL A 43 -19.68 -11.69 -8.99
N TRP A 44 -19.06 -11.73 -7.80
CA TRP A 44 -17.97 -12.68 -7.53
C TRP A 44 -18.45 -14.13 -7.49
N ASP A 45 -19.68 -14.39 -7.05
CA ASP A 45 -20.29 -15.72 -7.09
C ASP A 45 -20.53 -16.16 -8.55
N GLU A 46 -21.06 -15.27 -9.40
CA GLU A 46 -21.27 -15.51 -10.84
C GLU A 46 -19.96 -15.75 -11.61
N ILE A 47 -18.91 -14.96 -11.34
CA ILE A 47 -17.57 -15.17 -11.89
C ILE A 47 -17.03 -16.56 -11.51
N ALA A 48 -17.24 -17.00 -10.27
CA ALA A 48 -16.77 -18.31 -9.83
C ALA A 48 -17.53 -19.45 -10.53
N GLU A 49 -18.84 -19.31 -10.72
CA GLU A 49 -19.66 -20.26 -11.50
C GLU A 49 -19.16 -20.38 -12.94
N HIS A 50 -18.90 -19.25 -13.60
CA HIS A 50 -18.39 -19.24 -14.97
C HIS A 50 -17.01 -19.89 -15.11
N LEU A 51 -16.12 -19.67 -14.14
CA LEU A 51 -14.81 -20.31 -14.11
C LEU A 51 -14.88 -21.83 -13.86
N MET A 52 -15.91 -22.30 -13.15
CA MET A 52 -16.17 -23.73 -12.97
C MET A 52 -16.66 -24.38 -14.26
N ASP A 53 -17.51 -23.69 -15.03
CA ASP A 53 -18.07 -24.16 -16.29
C ASP A 53 -17.09 -24.06 -17.48
N HIS A 54 -16.00 -23.30 -17.32
CA HIS A 54 -14.98 -23.14 -18.34
C HIS A 54 -14.26 -24.50 -18.64
N PRO A 55 -13.78 -24.75 -19.88
CA PRO A 55 -13.07 -25.99 -20.24
C PRO A 55 -11.85 -26.34 -19.38
N MET A 56 -11.32 -25.35 -18.66
CA MET A 56 -10.21 -25.53 -17.71
C MET A 56 -10.65 -26.10 -16.35
N ALA A 57 -11.96 -26.27 -16.13
CA ALA A 57 -12.61 -26.90 -14.97
C ALA A 57 -12.02 -26.44 -13.62
N MET A 58 -11.95 -25.12 -13.43
CA MET A 58 -11.35 -24.52 -12.24
C MET A 58 -12.32 -24.65 -11.07
N LYS A 59 -12.04 -25.54 -10.11
CA LYS A 59 -12.86 -25.71 -8.89
C LYS A 59 -12.64 -24.57 -7.88
N VAL A 60 -13.01 -23.36 -8.27
CA VAL A 60 -12.77 -22.12 -7.52
C VAL A 60 -14.01 -21.66 -6.78
N SER A 61 -13.80 -20.86 -5.73
CA SER A 61 -14.86 -20.15 -5.03
C SER A 61 -14.74 -18.65 -5.26
N ALA A 62 -15.84 -17.90 -5.08
CA ALA A 62 -15.85 -16.44 -5.16
C ALA A 62 -14.76 -15.78 -4.30
N ARG A 63 -14.55 -16.32 -3.08
CA ARG A 63 -13.50 -15.87 -2.18
C ARG A 63 -12.11 -16.07 -2.80
N SER A 64 -11.86 -17.24 -3.38
CA SER A 64 -10.57 -17.58 -3.99
C SER A 64 -10.27 -16.69 -5.20
N CYS A 65 -11.28 -16.44 -6.04
CA CYS A 65 -11.17 -15.53 -7.19
C CYS A 65 -10.81 -14.11 -6.75
N ARG A 66 -11.50 -13.58 -5.73
CA ARG A 66 -11.22 -12.25 -5.19
C ARG A 66 -9.84 -12.14 -4.56
N GLU A 67 -9.42 -13.13 -3.78
CA GLU A 67 -8.09 -13.16 -3.15
C GLU A 67 -7.00 -13.19 -4.23
N ARG A 68 -7.16 -14.02 -5.27
CA ARG A 68 -6.23 -14.08 -6.40
C ARG A 68 -6.18 -12.77 -7.18
N ALA A 69 -7.32 -12.18 -7.50
CA ALA A 69 -7.39 -10.89 -8.19
C ALA A 69 -6.69 -9.78 -7.40
N ALA A 70 -6.92 -9.71 -6.08
CA ALA A 70 -6.26 -8.75 -5.21
C ALA A 70 -4.73 -8.96 -5.17
N GLU A 71 -4.26 -10.21 -5.14
CA GLU A 71 -2.84 -10.54 -5.22
C GLU A 71 -2.23 -10.10 -6.56
N LEU A 72 -2.89 -10.40 -7.68
CA LEU A 72 -2.45 -10.02 -9.02
C LEU A 72 -2.34 -8.50 -9.19
N LEU A 73 -3.35 -7.75 -8.75
CA LEU A 73 -3.34 -6.28 -8.82
C LEU A 73 -2.28 -5.66 -7.89
N LYS A 74 -2.08 -6.24 -6.69
CA LYS A 74 -1.00 -5.80 -5.79
C LYS A 74 0.37 -5.99 -6.43
N ASN A 75 0.61 -7.17 -7.02
CA ASN A 75 1.87 -7.47 -7.70
C ASN A 75 2.08 -6.59 -8.93
N HIS A 76 1.02 -6.33 -9.71
CA HIS A 76 1.07 -5.41 -10.86
C HIS A 76 1.49 -4.00 -10.44
N ARG A 77 0.85 -3.42 -9.42
CA ARG A 77 1.22 -2.09 -8.88
C ARG A 77 2.64 -2.04 -8.33
N GLN A 78 3.09 -3.11 -7.68
CA GLN A 78 4.47 -3.20 -7.18
C GLN A 78 5.46 -3.26 -8.34
N ASN A 79 5.16 -4.06 -9.36
CA ASN A 79 5.96 -4.17 -10.56
C ASN A 79 6.00 -2.84 -11.30
N GLU A 80 4.88 -2.14 -11.53
CA GLU A 80 4.87 -0.82 -12.18
C GLU A 80 5.73 0.21 -11.43
N ARG A 81 5.76 0.16 -10.09
CA ARG A 81 6.67 1.00 -9.29
C ARG A 81 8.15 0.65 -9.48
N SER A 82 8.45 -0.62 -9.73
CA SER A 82 9.81 -1.13 -9.93
C SER A 82 10.27 -1.17 -11.40
N SER A 83 9.36 -1.21 -12.38
CA SER A 83 9.62 -1.58 -13.78
C SER A 83 9.54 -0.43 -14.77
N LEU A 84 9.70 0.82 -14.33
CA LEU A 84 9.94 1.98 -15.20
C LEU A 84 11.21 1.85 -16.09
N GLN A 85 11.92 0.71 -16.06
CA GLN A 85 13.21 0.50 -16.71
C GLN A 85 13.36 -0.80 -17.53
N THR A 86 12.31 -1.59 -17.81
CA THR A 86 12.52 -2.85 -18.55
C THR A 86 11.33 -3.24 -19.44
N SER A 87 11.17 -2.54 -20.56
CA SER A 87 10.27 -2.97 -21.64
C SER A 87 10.96 -4.05 -22.48
N GLY A 88 10.89 -5.30 -22.04
CA GLY A 88 11.25 -6.46 -22.86
C GLY A 88 10.09 -6.86 -23.78
N VAL A 89 10.40 -7.40 -24.96
CA VAL A 89 9.43 -8.05 -25.86
C VAL A 89 8.87 -9.29 -25.15
N GLY A 90 7.77 -9.11 -24.41
CA GLY A 90 7.05 -10.20 -23.75
C GLY A 90 6.29 -11.07 -24.74
N ASN A 91 6.04 -12.32 -24.37
CA ASN A 91 5.24 -13.24 -25.18
C ASN A 91 3.78 -12.71 -25.30
N GLU A 92 3.04 -13.06 -26.36
CA GLU A 92 1.65 -12.57 -26.59
C GLU A 92 0.71 -12.78 -25.39
N ARG A 93 0.91 -13.85 -24.62
CA ARG A 93 0.12 -14.13 -23.41
C ARG A 93 0.46 -13.20 -22.25
N GLU A 94 1.73 -12.82 -22.12
CA GLU A 94 2.19 -11.91 -21.08
C GLU A 94 1.71 -10.49 -21.39
N THR A 95 1.75 -10.07 -22.65
CA THR A 95 1.21 -8.76 -23.06
C THR A 95 -0.30 -8.69 -22.84
N LEU A 96 -1.05 -9.75 -23.18
CA LEU A 96 -2.49 -9.85 -22.88
C LEU A 96 -2.75 -9.78 -21.37
N LEU A 97 -2.00 -10.52 -20.56
CA LEU A 97 -2.14 -10.47 -19.10
C LEU A 97 -1.90 -9.06 -18.56
N GLN A 98 -0.85 -8.37 -19.02
CA GLN A 98 -0.55 -7.00 -18.57
C GLN A 98 -1.66 -6.03 -18.97
N GLN A 99 -2.19 -6.14 -20.21
CA GLN A 99 -3.31 -5.33 -20.67
C GLN A 99 -4.55 -5.52 -19.78
N LEU A 100 -4.92 -6.78 -19.49
CA LEU A 100 -6.04 -7.09 -18.61
C LEU A 100 -5.83 -6.56 -17.19
N LEU A 101 -4.63 -6.70 -16.63
CA LEU A 101 -4.29 -6.14 -15.31
C LEU A 101 -4.46 -4.63 -15.27
N THR A 102 -3.99 -3.92 -16.29
CA THR A 102 -4.17 -2.47 -16.41
C THR A 102 -5.65 -2.10 -16.51
N ASN A 103 -6.45 -2.83 -17.27
CA ASN A 103 -7.88 -2.56 -17.40
C ASN A 103 -8.63 -2.80 -16.09
N VAL A 104 -8.39 -3.94 -15.44
CA VAL A 104 -9.00 -4.27 -14.15
C VAL A 104 -8.55 -3.32 -13.06
N SER A 105 -7.29 -2.85 -13.05
CA SER A 105 -6.84 -1.82 -12.10
C SER A 105 -7.65 -0.53 -12.26
N LYS A 106 -7.91 -0.10 -13.50
CA LYS A 106 -8.76 1.08 -13.77
C LYS A 106 -10.19 0.86 -13.28
N LEU A 107 -10.75 -0.34 -13.44
CA LEU A 107 -12.08 -0.67 -12.93
C LEU A 107 -12.14 -0.60 -11.39
N GLU A 108 -11.09 -1.09 -10.71
CA GLU A 108 -10.99 -1.00 -9.25
C GLU A 108 -10.89 0.47 -8.77
N GLU A 109 -10.15 1.31 -9.49
CA GLU A 109 -9.99 2.74 -9.19
C GLU A 109 -11.27 3.55 -9.46
N ALA A 110 -12.01 3.18 -10.52
CA ALA A 110 -13.30 3.79 -10.87
C ALA A 110 -14.42 3.40 -9.90
N ARG A 111 -14.14 2.54 -8.91
CA ARG A 111 -15.12 2.16 -7.89
C ARG A 111 -15.69 3.41 -7.21
N PRO A 112 -17.03 3.52 -7.08
CA PRO A 112 -17.63 4.66 -6.41
C PRO A 112 -17.14 4.74 -4.97
N SER A 113 -16.29 5.74 -4.70
CA SER A 113 -15.76 6.01 -3.37
C SER A 113 -16.91 6.36 -2.44
N ILE A 114 -17.11 5.55 -1.41
CA ILE A 114 -17.99 5.93 -0.30
C ILE A 114 -17.24 7.02 0.45
N THR A 115 -17.58 8.28 0.20
CA THR A 115 -17.14 9.39 1.02
C THR A 115 -17.76 9.20 2.42
N VAL A 116 -17.02 8.53 3.30
CA VAL A 116 -17.41 8.20 4.69
C VAL A 116 -17.77 9.46 5.49
N LYS A 117 -17.40 10.65 5.01
CA LYS A 117 -17.77 11.94 5.58
C LYS A 117 -19.29 12.15 5.67
N SER A 118 -20.13 11.50 4.86
CA SER A 118 -21.58 11.70 4.90
C SER A 118 -22.30 10.95 6.03
N LEU A 119 -21.71 9.90 6.60
CA LEU A 119 -22.37 9.07 7.62
C LEU A 119 -22.07 9.53 9.06
N PHE A 120 -21.01 10.33 9.26
CA PHE A 120 -20.58 10.81 10.58
C PHE A 120 -20.62 12.33 10.73
N ALA A 121 -21.23 13.08 9.78
CA ALA A 121 -21.04 14.53 9.72
C ALA A 121 -21.84 15.37 10.73
N THR A 122 -22.96 14.93 11.34
CA THR A 122 -23.82 15.96 11.97
C THR A 122 -24.60 15.62 13.25
N ASN A 123 -24.58 14.41 13.82
CA ASN A 123 -25.40 14.17 15.03
C ASN A 123 -24.59 13.82 16.30
N ASP A 124 -23.68 12.85 16.24
CA ASP A 124 -23.07 12.33 17.48
C ASP A 124 -22.06 13.28 18.13
N ARG A 125 -21.43 14.18 17.37
CA ARG A 125 -20.39 15.07 17.92
C ARG A 125 -20.98 16.16 18.82
N ALA A 126 -22.09 16.76 18.42
CA ALA A 126 -22.75 17.81 19.21
C ALA A 126 -23.37 17.24 20.49
N GLU A 127 -23.96 16.05 20.41
CA GLU A 127 -24.53 15.35 21.57
C GLU A 127 -23.44 14.89 22.54
N ALA A 128 -22.33 14.34 22.04
CA ALA A 128 -21.19 13.97 22.88
C ALA A 128 -20.49 15.18 23.54
N GLU A 129 -20.39 16.30 22.82
CA GLU A 129 -19.86 17.56 23.38
C GLU A 129 -20.83 18.18 24.41
N SER A 130 -22.14 18.05 24.22
CA SER A 130 -23.15 18.48 25.20
C SER A 130 -23.10 17.67 26.49
N ILE A 131 -23.00 16.34 26.39
CA ILE A 131 -22.86 15.45 27.56
C ILE A 131 -21.56 15.72 28.31
N ARG A 132 -20.45 15.94 27.59
CA ARG A 132 -19.17 16.28 28.21
C ARG A 132 -19.23 17.61 28.97
N ASN A 133 -19.91 18.60 28.40
CA ASN A 133 -20.06 19.91 29.04
C ASN A 133 -21.00 19.84 30.25
N SER A 134 -22.07 19.03 30.22
CA SER A 134 -22.95 18.87 31.38
C SER A 134 -22.25 18.19 32.56
N VAL A 135 -21.37 17.21 32.30
CA VAL A 135 -20.58 16.56 33.36
C VAL A 135 -19.55 17.53 33.98
N LEU A 136 -18.88 18.34 33.16
CA LEU A 136 -17.95 19.36 33.66
C LEU A 136 -18.63 20.45 34.50
N ILE A 137 -19.87 20.81 34.17
CA ILE A 137 -20.65 21.78 34.96
C ILE A 137 -21.07 21.16 36.29
N ALA A 138 -21.56 19.91 36.30
CA ALA A 138 -21.97 19.21 37.53
C ALA A 138 -20.81 19.05 38.53
N ASP A 139 -19.60 18.73 38.07
CA ASP A 139 -18.41 18.65 38.94
C ASP A 139 -18.03 20.04 39.51
N SER A 140 -18.25 21.11 38.74
CA SER A 140 -17.95 22.49 39.18
C SER A 140 -18.97 23.07 40.18
N GLU A 141 -20.18 22.49 40.22
CA GLU A 141 -21.23 22.84 41.19
C GLU A 141 -21.03 22.08 42.51
N SER A 142 -20.58 20.82 42.46
CA SER A 142 -20.26 20.03 43.67
C SER A 142 -19.09 20.58 44.50
N ASP A 143 -18.16 21.32 43.87
CA ASP A 143 -17.05 21.98 44.58
C ASP A 143 -17.44 23.34 45.20
N LYS A 144 -18.61 23.91 44.87
CA LYS A 144 -19.07 25.20 45.39
C LYS A 144 -20.00 25.08 46.60
N GLU A 145 -20.58 23.92 46.87
CA GLU A 145 -21.46 23.72 48.04
C GLU A 145 -20.73 23.28 49.32
N LEU A 146 -19.44 22.95 49.26
CA LEU A 146 -18.67 22.52 50.44
C LEU A 146 -18.01 23.65 51.24
N ASN A 147 -18.27 24.91 50.91
CA ASN A 147 -17.57 26.05 51.50
C ASN A 147 -18.48 27.13 52.08
N THR A 148 -19.57 26.77 52.75
CA THR A 148 -20.21 27.65 53.74
C THR A 148 -20.91 26.83 54.83
N SER A 149 -20.58 27.13 56.09
CA SER A 149 -21.39 26.93 57.31
C SER A 149 -20.98 25.79 58.26
N THR A 150 -20.22 26.20 59.28
CA THR A 150 -20.57 26.06 60.71
C THR A 150 -19.90 24.95 61.54
N GLU A 151 -19.29 25.44 62.63
CA GLU A 151 -18.65 24.80 63.76
C GLU A 151 -19.50 23.68 64.42
N GLU A 152 -18.87 22.58 64.84
CA GLU A 152 -18.75 22.19 66.26
C GLU A 152 -17.96 20.87 66.47
N LYS A 153 -17.26 20.83 67.60
CA LYS A 153 -16.30 19.88 68.19
C LYS A 153 -16.58 18.36 68.05
N SER A 154 -15.52 17.55 67.85
CA SER A 154 -14.86 16.77 68.94
C SER A 154 -13.82 15.73 68.45
N SER A 155 -12.69 15.69 69.21
CA SER A 155 -11.72 14.61 69.49
C SER A 155 -10.82 13.97 68.40
N ASP A 156 -9.51 14.14 68.64
CA ASP A 156 -8.36 13.21 68.50
C ASP A 156 -8.14 12.46 67.18
N ASP A 157 -7.20 12.92 66.35
CA ASP A 157 -5.76 12.63 66.46
C ASP A 157 -5.09 13.08 65.15
N PHE A 158 -4.23 14.10 65.21
CA PHE A 158 -3.42 14.57 64.09
C PHE A 158 -1.96 14.54 64.54
N ASP A 159 -1.14 13.68 63.91
CA ASP A 159 0.29 13.97 63.78
C ASP A 159 0.76 13.82 62.32
N PHE A 160 0.91 15.01 61.74
CA PHE A 160 1.77 15.51 60.66
C PHE A 160 2.63 14.57 59.78
N GLY A 161 2.50 14.77 58.46
CA GLY A 161 3.66 14.86 57.55
C GLY A 161 3.52 14.19 56.18
N PRO A 162 3.49 14.93 55.04
CA PRO A 162 3.48 14.33 53.72
C PRO A 162 4.91 13.95 53.31
N GLU A 163 5.25 12.67 53.40
CA GLU A 163 6.45 12.16 52.73
C GLU A 163 6.29 12.34 51.22
N ASN A 164 7.13 13.19 50.64
CA ASN A 164 7.37 13.35 49.21
C ASN A 164 7.83 12.00 48.60
N LYS A 165 6.89 11.08 48.37
CA LYS A 165 7.11 9.90 47.54
C LYS A 165 7.25 10.39 46.11
N LYS A 166 8.52 10.59 45.69
CA LYS A 166 8.92 10.76 44.28
C LYS A 166 8.15 9.73 43.46
N ARG A 167 7.18 10.21 42.65
CA ARG A 167 6.40 9.37 41.74
C ARG A 167 7.40 8.55 40.92
N ARG A 168 7.49 7.26 41.21
CA ARG A 168 8.31 6.32 40.44
C ARG A 168 7.85 6.47 38.99
N LYS A 169 8.75 6.89 38.10
CA LYS A 169 8.48 6.92 36.66
C LYS A 169 8.07 5.50 36.28
N ASN A 170 6.80 5.27 35.98
CA ASN A 170 6.32 3.95 35.59
C ASN A 170 7.19 3.46 34.42
N PRO A 171 7.73 2.24 34.46
CA PRO A 171 8.39 1.66 33.31
C PRO A 171 7.39 1.71 32.15
N LYS A 172 7.83 2.21 30.99
CA LYS A 172 7.01 2.22 29.77
C LYS A 172 6.44 0.81 29.62
N SER A 173 5.13 0.69 29.43
CA SER A 173 4.52 -0.62 29.22
C SER A 173 5.22 -1.31 28.04
N GLU A 174 5.35 -2.63 28.09
CA GLU A 174 6.05 -3.40 27.06
C GLU A 174 5.53 -3.09 25.65
N LEU A 175 4.23 -2.80 25.55
CA LEU A 175 3.59 -2.32 24.33
C LEU A 175 4.19 -1.00 23.82
N VAL A 176 4.42 -0.01 24.68
CA VAL A 176 5.05 1.27 24.28
C VAL A 176 6.48 1.05 23.84
N THR A 177 7.24 0.16 24.50
CA THR A 177 8.60 -0.17 24.06
C THR A 177 8.62 -0.89 22.72
N TYR A 178 7.66 -1.77 22.46
CA TYR A 178 7.50 -2.44 21.18
C TYR A 178 7.18 -1.45 20.06
N LEU A 179 6.21 -0.56 20.28
CA LEU A 179 5.83 0.48 19.31
C LEU A 179 6.98 1.46 19.03
N GLU A 180 7.79 1.81 20.04
CA GLU A 180 8.98 2.64 19.85
C GLU A 180 10.07 1.91 19.04
N ALA A 181 10.23 0.60 19.24
CA ALA A 181 11.18 -0.21 18.48
C ALA A 181 10.72 -0.39 17.02
N GLU A 182 9.44 -0.66 16.81
CA GLU A 182 8.83 -0.77 15.48
C GLU A 182 8.94 0.53 14.70
N ASN A 183 8.59 1.66 15.32
CA ASN A 183 8.71 2.98 14.69
C ASN A 183 10.17 3.33 14.34
N LYS A 184 11.13 3.01 15.23
CA LYS A 184 12.56 3.20 14.93
C LYS A 184 13.01 2.35 13.73
N ALA A 185 12.58 1.09 13.66
CA ALA A 185 12.91 0.20 12.56
C ALA A 185 12.31 0.70 11.22
N GLU A 186 11.08 1.18 11.25
CA GLU A 186 10.42 1.77 10.08
C GLU A 186 11.13 3.05 9.62
N MET A 187 11.51 3.93 10.55
CA MET A 187 12.23 5.15 10.22
C MET A 187 13.65 4.88 9.69
N SER A 188 14.35 3.87 10.21
CA SER A 188 15.64 3.45 9.64
C SER A 188 15.47 2.87 8.25
N PHE A 189 14.48 2.00 8.03
CA PHE A 189 14.22 1.42 6.72
C PHE A 189 13.91 2.50 5.68
N ARG A 190 13.08 3.48 6.04
CA ARG A 190 12.76 4.63 5.19
C ARG A 190 13.99 5.49 4.88
N LYS A 191 14.92 5.62 5.83
CA LYS A 191 16.18 6.34 5.61
C LYS A 191 17.08 5.57 4.63
N ASP A 192 17.23 4.27 4.83
CA ASP A 192 18.04 3.41 3.96
C ASP A 192 17.48 3.39 2.52
N GLU A 193 16.15 3.37 2.36
CA GLU A 193 15.50 3.47 1.05
C GLU A 193 15.77 4.82 0.36
N LEU A 194 15.75 5.93 1.11
CA LEU A 194 16.09 7.24 0.57
C LEU A 194 17.57 7.33 0.18
N ASP A 195 18.47 6.74 0.97
CA ASP A 195 19.90 6.76 0.69
C ASP A 195 20.24 5.88 -0.52
N PHE A 196 19.62 4.69 -0.63
CA PHE A 196 19.71 3.85 -1.83
C PHE A 196 19.23 4.59 -3.09
N ARG A 197 18.12 5.32 -3.00
CA ARG A 197 17.61 6.10 -4.14
C ARG A 197 18.53 7.25 -4.54
N LYS A 198 19.24 7.87 -3.58
CA LYS A 198 20.26 8.89 -3.89
C LYS A 198 21.47 8.28 -4.60
N GLU A 199 21.92 7.11 -4.15
CA GLU A 199 23.02 6.38 -4.78
C GLU A 199 22.66 5.97 -6.21
N GLU A 200 21.45 5.45 -6.44
CA GLU A 200 20.96 5.10 -7.77
C GLU A 200 20.96 6.31 -8.72
N LEU A 201 20.51 7.48 -8.24
CA LEU A 201 20.57 8.72 -9.01
C LEU A 201 22.00 9.20 -9.26
N ALA A 202 22.93 8.98 -8.32
CA ALA A 202 24.33 9.33 -8.50
C ALA A 202 24.98 8.45 -9.57
N VAL A 203 24.71 7.13 -9.55
CA VAL A 203 25.18 6.19 -10.59
C VAL A 203 24.63 6.58 -11.97
N LYS A 204 23.33 6.88 -12.07
CA LYS A 204 22.73 7.33 -13.34
C LYS A 204 23.37 8.61 -13.87
N LYS A 205 23.70 9.58 -13.01
CA LYS A 205 24.43 10.79 -13.41
C LYS A 205 25.83 10.48 -13.92
N GLN A 206 26.56 9.58 -13.25
CA GLN A 206 27.89 9.15 -13.69
C GLN A 206 27.82 8.43 -15.04
N GLU A 207 26.83 7.56 -15.24
CA GLU A 207 26.63 6.86 -16.50
C GLU A 207 26.37 7.83 -17.67
N ILE A 208 25.51 8.83 -17.45
CA ILE A 208 25.25 9.89 -18.45
C ILE A 208 26.54 10.66 -18.77
N GLU A 209 27.36 11.00 -17.76
CA GLU A 209 28.61 11.71 -18.00
C GLU A 209 29.62 10.86 -18.78
N VAL A 210 29.75 9.58 -18.44
CA VAL A 210 30.62 8.65 -19.19
C VAL A 210 30.15 8.51 -20.64
N GLN A 211 28.85 8.40 -20.87
CA GLN A 211 28.28 8.38 -22.23
C GLN A 211 28.59 9.67 -22.99
N ARG A 212 28.46 10.84 -22.33
CA ARG A 212 28.79 12.14 -22.93
C ARG A 212 30.25 12.23 -23.34
N LEU A 213 31.17 11.85 -22.46
CA LEU A 213 32.61 11.84 -22.74
C LEU A 213 32.97 10.89 -23.88
N LYS A 214 32.32 9.73 -23.96
CA LYS A 214 32.53 8.77 -25.06
C LYS A 214 32.10 9.37 -26.40
N VAL A 215 30.93 10.01 -26.46
CA VAL A 215 30.44 10.69 -27.67
C VAL A 215 31.39 11.81 -28.09
N GLU A 216 31.92 12.58 -27.13
CA GLU A 216 32.88 13.65 -27.43
C GLU A 216 34.21 13.10 -27.96
N ALA A 217 34.73 12.02 -27.36
CA ALA A 217 35.94 11.35 -27.84
C ALA A 217 35.77 10.79 -29.25
N ASP A 218 34.64 10.12 -29.53
CA ASP A 218 34.32 9.59 -30.86
C ASP A 218 34.21 10.73 -31.89
N ALA A 219 33.63 11.87 -31.52
CA ALA A 219 33.56 13.05 -32.38
C ALA A 219 34.95 13.64 -32.67
N GLN A 220 35.85 13.67 -31.70
CA GLN A 220 37.23 14.12 -31.90
C GLN A 220 38.03 13.15 -32.80
N GLN A 221 37.88 11.84 -32.61
CA GLN A 221 38.49 10.84 -33.48
C GLN A 221 38.00 10.96 -34.92
N ASN A 222 36.69 11.12 -35.12
CA ASN A 222 36.10 11.31 -36.44
C ASN A 222 36.61 12.58 -37.12
N LYS A 223 36.75 13.70 -36.39
CA LYS A 223 37.35 14.93 -36.91
C LYS A 223 38.80 14.71 -37.37
N ALA A 224 39.61 14.02 -36.56
CA ALA A 224 41.00 13.72 -36.91
C ALA A 224 41.12 12.83 -38.15
N ILE A 225 40.24 11.83 -38.30
CA ILE A 225 40.17 10.97 -39.49
C ILE A 225 39.80 11.79 -40.73
N ILE A 226 38.79 12.65 -40.63
CA ILE A 226 38.38 13.54 -41.73
C ILE A 226 39.52 14.47 -42.14
N GLU A 227 40.24 15.05 -41.18
CA GLU A 227 41.39 15.92 -41.46
C GLU A 227 42.52 15.16 -42.19
N LEU A 228 42.82 13.93 -41.76
CA LEU A 228 43.80 13.07 -42.43
C LEU A 228 43.36 12.72 -43.86
N LEU A 229 42.10 12.36 -44.06
CA LEU A 229 41.55 12.07 -45.39
C LEU A 229 41.61 13.30 -46.31
N ALA A 230 41.33 14.50 -45.79
CA ALA A 230 41.43 15.74 -46.55
C ALA A 230 42.86 16.00 -47.06
N LYS A 231 43.88 15.71 -46.24
CA LYS A 231 45.31 15.84 -46.63
C LYS A 231 45.74 14.82 -47.69
N VAL A 232 45.13 13.62 -47.69
CA VAL A 232 45.41 12.58 -48.70
C VAL A 232 44.73 12.89 -50.04
N VAL A 233 43.53 13.48 -50.02
CA VAL A 233 42.75 13.81 -51.23
C VAL A 233 43.28 15.07 -51.94
N ASN A 234 43.85 16.03 -51.20
CA ASN A 234 44.53 17.22 -51.76
C ASN A 234 46.03 17.20 -51.42
N PRO A 235 46.86 16.41 -52.14
CA PRO A 235 48.31 16.50 -51.97
C PRO A 235 48.79 17.87 -52.47
N GLU A 236 49.58 18.57 -51.65
CA GLU A 236 50.15 19.86 -52.02
C GLU A 236 50.88 19.79 -53.37
N PRO A 237 50.77 20.82 -54.24
CA PRO A 237 51.44 20.81 -55.52
C PRO A 237 52.96 20.73 -55.28
N LYS A 238 53.57 19.64 -55.75
CA LYS A 238 55.02 19.45 -55.75
C LYS A 238 55.64 20.63 -56.51
N LYS A 239 56.40 21.46 -55.77
CA LYS A 239 57.26 22.51 -56.34
C LYS A 239 58.40 21.89 -57.14
#